data_AF-A0A0P0XQT7-F1
#
_entry.id   AF-A0A0P0XQT7-F1
#
_cell.length_a   1.000
_cell.length_b   1.000
_cell.length_c   1.000
_cell.angle_alpha   90.00
_cell.angle_beta   90.00
_cell.angle_gamma   90.00
#
_symmetry.space_group_name_H-M   'P 1'
#
loop_
_entity.id
_entity.type
_entity.pdbx_description
1 polymer ?
#
loop_
_entity_poly.entity_id
_entity_poly.type
_entity_poly.pdbx_seq_one_letter_code
_entity_poly.pdbx_strand_id
1 'polypeptide(L)' 'MGSIGGVAVVLVGMAAMLVGMASAATYNVGEPGGAWDLTTNYTNWVAQKRFHPGDQIGMQSESYRIY' A
#
# COMPACT_ATOMS: atom_id res chain seq x y z
N MET A 1 -5.87 14.27 38.51
CA MET A 1 -4.58 14.61 37.88
C MET A 1 -3.97 13.31 37.41
N GLY A 2 -4.07 12.97 36.12
CA GLY A 2 -3.34 11.83 35.58
C GLY A 2 -1.86 12.13 35.75
N SER A 3 -1.12 11.30 36.48
CA SER A 3 0.32 11.53 36.65
C SER A 3 0.95 11.51 35.27
N ILE A 4 1.84 12.46 35.00
CA ILE A 4 2.57 12.55 33.72
C ILE A 4 3.26 11.21 33.41
N GLY A 5 3.64 10.46 34.45
CA GLY A 5 4.13 9.07 34.35
C GLY A 5 3.10 8.07 33.81
N GLY A 6 1.83 8.15 34.20
CA GLY A 6 0.77 7.29 33.64
C GLY A 6 0.54 7.54 32.15
N VAL A 7 0.57 8.81 31.73
CA VAL A 7 0.46 9.20 30.31
C VAL A 7 1.68 8.70 29.53
N ALA A 8 2.89 8.86 30.09
CA ALA A 8 4.12 8.38 29.47
C ALA A 8 4.13 6.85 29.27
N VAL A 9 3.66 6.07 30.26
CA VAL A 9 3.58 4.60 30.15
C VAL A 9 2.62 4.17 29.06
N VAL A 10 1.46 4.83 28.93
CA VAL A 10 0.49 4.53 27.86
C VAL A 10 1.07 4.83 26.48
N LEU A 11 1.73 5.99 26.31
CA LEU A 11 2.33 6.38 25.03
C LEU A 11 3.47 5.44 24.62
N VAL A 12 4.32 5.03 25.57
CA VAL A 12 5.39 4.05 25.31
C VAL A 12 4.81 2.68 24.94
N GLY A 13 3.75 2.24 25.62
CA GLY A 13 3.04 1.00 25.26
C GLY A 13 2.44 1.06 23.85
N MET A 14 1.87 2.21 23.45
CA MET A 14 1.33 2.44 22.11
C MET A 14 2.43 2.53 21.03
N ALA A 15 3.60 3.07 21.36
CA ALA A 15 4.73 3.05 20.44
C ALA A 15 5.29 1.62 20.27
N ALA A 16 5.34 0.84 21.35
CA ALA A 16 5.83 -0.54 21.33
C ALA A 16 4.94 -1.47 20.47
N MET A 17 3.62 -1.27 20.44
CA MET A 17 2.72 -2.05 19.56
C MET A 17 2.89 -1.74 18.06
N LEU A 18 3.57 -0.65 17.70
CA LEU A 18 3.88 -0.31 16.30
C LEU A 18 5.20 -0.94 15.82
N VAL A 19 6.02 -1.47 16.73
CA VAL A 19 7.30 -2.14 16.42
C VAL A 19 6.99 -3.51 15.82
N GLY A 20 6.77 -3.56 14.50
CA GLY A 20 6.50 -4.80 13.78
C GLY A 20 5.47 -4.67 12.66
N MET A 21 4.84 -3.50 12.49
CA MET A 21 4.01 -3.26 11.31
C MET A 21 4.91 -3.07 10.09
N ALA A 22 5.10 -4.12 9.31
CA ALA A 22 5.66 -4.01 7.98
C ALA A 22 4.70 -3.19 7.13
N SER A 23 5.14 -2.01 6.66
CA SER A 23 4.39 -1.24 5.67
C SER A 23 4.58 -1.89 4.31
N ALA A 24 3.54 -2.51 3.78
CA ALA A 24 3.50 -3.02 2.41
C ALA A 24 3.08 -1.90 1.44
N ALA A 25 3.69 -1.84 0.26
CA ALA A 25 3.22 -0.99 -0.82
C ALA A 25 2.07 -1.67 -1.57
N THR A 26 1.12 -0.88 -2.06
CA THR A 26 0.11 -1.33 -3.01
C THR A 26 0.43 -0.76 -4.38
N TYR A 27 0.67 -1.64 -5.35
CA TYR A 27 0.92 -1.27 -6.74
C TYR A 27 -0.27 -1.62 -7.60
N ASN A 28 -0.95 -0.60 -8.08
CA ASN A 28 -2.01 -0.78 -9.05
C ASN A 28 -1.40 -0.95 -10.43
N VAL A 29 -1.87 -1.98 -11.11
CA VAL A 29 -1.37 -2.34 -12.44
C VAL A 29 -1.73 -1.26 -13.45
N GLY A 30 -0.73 -0.80 -14.21
CA GLY A 30 -0.87 0.25 -15.22
C GLY A 30 -0.79 1.68 -14.68
N GLU A 31 -0.98 1.91 -13.39
CA GLU A 31 -0.88 3.27 -12.82
C GLU A 31 0.51 3.90 -13.03
N PRO A 32 0.57 5.22 -13.28
CA PRO A 32 -0.55 6.19 -13.20
C PRO A 32 -1.35 6.38 -14.49
N GLY A 33 -0.95 5.77 -15.62
CA GLY A 33 -1.48 6.11 -16.95
C GLY A 33 -2.21 4.99 -17.67
N GLY A 34 -2.44 3.86 -17.01
CA GLY A 34 -3.06 2.67 -17.58
C GLY A 34 -3.87 1.91 -16.54
N ALA A 35 -4.43 0.80 -16.99
CA ALA A 35 -5.26 -0.09 -16.20
C ALA A 35 -4.83 -1.54 -16.46
N TRP A 36 -5.48 -2.49 -15.82
CA TRP A 36 -5.44 -3.88 -16.22
C TRP A 36 -6.25 -4.06 -17.51
N ASP A 37 -5.62 -3.74 -18.65
CA ASP A 37 -6.21 -3.84 -19.97
C ASP A 37 -5.18 -4.26 -21.04
N LEU A 38 -5.60 -4.31 -22.31
CA LEU A 38 -4.70 -4.66 -23.42
C LEU A 38 -3.90 -3.47 -23.96
N THR A 39 -4.16 -2.25 -23.47
CA THR A 39 -3.54 -1.02 -23.97
C THR A 39 -2.31 -0.62 -23.15
N THR A 40 -2.23 -1.13 -21.92
CA THR A 40 -1.17 -0.84 -20.97
C THR A 40 0.15 -1.53 -21.34
N ASN A 41 1.23 -0.75 -21.38
CA ASN A 41 2.57 -1.28 -21.58
C ASN A 41 3.13 -1.85 -20.26
N TYR A 42 2.85 -3.13 -20.01
CA TYR A 42 3.28 -3.82 -18.79
C TYR A 42 4.79 -3.90 -18.60
N THR A 43 5.54 -4.02 -19.69
CA THR A 43 7.01 -4.06 -19.65
C THR A 43 7.58 -2.74 -19.11
N ASN A 44 7.03 -1.61 -19.55
CA ASN A 44 7.43 -0.31 -19.04
C ASN A 44 6.96 -0.09 -17.59
N TRP A 45 5.72 -0.48 -17.28
CA TRP A 45 5.17 -0.34 -15.93
C TRP A 45 5.98 -1.11 -14.89
N VAL A 46 6.30 -2.39 -15.14
CA VAL A 46 7.03 -3.23 -14.19
C VAL A 46 8.47 -2.77 -13.99
N ALA A 47 9.12 -2.24 -15.03
CA ALA A 47 10.49 -1.74 -14.97
C ALA A 47 10.66 -0.54 -14.02
N GLN A 48 9.56 0.17 -13.72
CA GLN A 48 9.55 1.31 -12.82
C GLN A 48 9.25 0.93 -11.36
N LYS A 49 8.98 -0.34 -11.05
CA LYS A 49 8.61 -0.80 -9.70
C LYS A 49 9.73 -1.61 -9.06
N ARG A 50 9.76 -1.60 -7.72
CA ARG A 50 10.57 -2.50 -6.90
C ARG A 50 9.63 -3.21 -5.93
N PHE A 51 9.45 -4.50 -6.16
CA PHE A 51 8.59 -5.32 -5.31
C PHE A 51 9.37 -5.89 -4.14
N HIS A 52 8.76 -5.86 -2.97
CA HIS A 52 9.24 -6.46 -1.75
C HIS A 52 8.21 -7.48 -1.25
N PRO A 53 8.64 -8.52 -0.52
CA PRO A 53 7.70 -9.43 0.13
C PRO A 53 6.71 -8.67 1.03
N GLY A 54 5.43 -8.94 0.88
CA GLY A 54 4.35 -8.25 1.58
C GLY A 54 3.62 -7.21 0.74
N ASP A 55 4.21 -6.74 -0.37
CA ASP A 55 3.56 -5.81 -1.28
C ASP A 55 2.32 -6.41 -1.96
N GLN A 56 1.34 -5.57 -2.26
CA GLN A 56 0.10 -5.94 -2.92
C GLN A 56 0.07 -5.46 -4.37
N ILE A 57 -0.56 -6.25 -5.25
CA ILE A 57 -0.76 -5.90 -6.65
C ILE A 57 -2.27 -5.75 -6.89
N GLY A 58 -2.71 -4.52 -7.16
CA GLY A 58 -4.10 -4.17 -7.42
C GLY A 58 -4.45 -4.36 -8.89
N MET A 59 -5.50 -5.14 -9.17
CA MET A 59 -6.01 -5.35 -10.52
C MET A 59 -7.20 -4.41 -10.76
N GLN A 60 -6.95 -3.26 -11.38
CA GLN A 60 -7.99 -2.30 -11.69
C GLN A 60 -8.31 -2.38 -13.19
N SER A 61 -9.51 -2.79 -13.56
CA SER A 61 -9.97 -2.78 -14.95
C SER A 61 -11.10 -1.77 -15.12
N GLU A 62 -11.17 -1.13 -16.28
CA GLU A 62 -12.31 -0.28 -16.60
C GLU A 62 -13.55 -1.14 -16.82
N SER A 63 -14.66 -0.82 -16.15
CA SER A 63 -15.92 -1.57 -16.30
C SER A 63 -16.50 -1.30 -17.69
N TYR A 64 -16.37 -2.26 -18.59
CA TYR A 64 -16.93 -2.16 -19.94
C TYR A 64 -18.46 -2.24 -19.86
N ARG A 65 -19.13 -1.07 -19.88
CA ARG A 65 -20.59 -0.97 -19.94
C ARG A 65 -21.02 -1.25 -21.38
N ILE A 66 -21.56 -2.44 -21.62
CA ILE A 66 -22.31 -2.72 -22.85
C ILE A 66 -23.66 -1.97 -22.77
N TYR A 67 -23.89 -1.07 -23.73
CA TYR A 67 -25.18 -0.42 -23.99
C TYR A 67 -25.82 -1.03 -25.23
#